data_AF-A0A2N9XC28-F1
#
_entry.id   AF-A0A2N9XC28-F1
#
_cell.length_a   1.000
_cell.length_b   1.000
_cell.length_c   1.000
_cell.angle_alpha   90.00
_cell.angle_beta   90.00
_cell.angle_gamma   90.00
#
_symmetry.space_group_name_H-M   'P 1'
#
loop_
_entity.id
_entity.type
_entity.pdbx_description
1 polymer ?
#
loop_
_entity_poly.entity_id
_entity_poly.type
_entity_poly.pdbx_seq_one_letter_code
_entity_poly.pdbx_strand_id
1 'polypeptide(L)'
;MPHPDAVRVEEFINYFPEASNEKLIPLSDSPFAATYELAPSPWNTDKVLLRVNIKANNVRLDQLPLSNLVFLIDTSGSMYGPDRLDLLKQSLKLLVNKLRPVDKVSIVTYAGEAGVALEPTSGHNKAKILAVIDKFEARQNCWWRRAQTGL
;
A
#
# COMPACT_ATOMS: atom_id res chain seq x y z
N MET A 1 -22.76 -11.48 22.17
CA MET A 1 -22.19 -11.15 20.84
C MET A 1 -22.07 -9.64 20.75
N PRO A 2 -21.00 -9.09 20.13
CA PRO A 2 -20.88 -7.64 19.93
C PRO A 2 -22.03 -7.11 19.10
N HIS A 3 -22.34 -5.82 19.26
CA HIS A 3 -23.40 -5.14 18.50
C HIS A 3 -23.07 -5.21 16.99
N PRO A 4 -24.05 -5.48 16.10
CA PRO A 4 -23.79 -5.66 14.65
C PRO A 4 -23.02 -4.51 13.99
N ASP A 5 -23.27 -3.28 14.44
CA ASP A 5 -22.61 -2.06 13.93
C ASP A 5 -21.21 -1.80 14.53
N ALA A 6 -20.76 -2.63 15.47
CA ALA A 6 -19.46 -2.47 16.14
C ALA A 6 -18.35 -3.31 15.49
N VAL A 7 -18.68 -4.23 14.59
CA VAL A 7 -17.70 -5.05 13.89
C VAL A 7 -17.20 -4.28 12.68
N ARG A 8 -15.97 -3.78 12.77
CA ARG A 8 -15.33 -3.11 11.64
C ARG A 8 -14.92 -4.15 10.59
N VAL A 9 -14.91 -3.77 9.31
CA VAL A 9 -14.58 -4.69 8.20
C VAL A 9 -13.19 -5.31 8.40
N GLU A 10 -12.26 -4.56 9.00
CA GLU A 10 -10.89 -5.02 9.28
C GLU A 10 -10.85 -6.12 10.35
N GLU A 11 -11.80 -6.16 11.29
CA GLU A 11 -11.92 -7.25 12.26
C GLU A 11 -12.41 -8.54 11.58
N PHE A 12 -13.15 -8.43 10.48
CA PHE A 12 -13.57 -9.57 9.67
C PHE A 12 -12.40 -10.15 8.84
N ILE A 13 -11.50 -9.28 8.36
CA ILE A 13 -10.28 -9.68 7.64
C ILE A 13 -9.28 -10.35 8.60
N ASN A 14 -9.14 -9.81 9.82
CA ASN A 14 -8.25 -10.33 10.86
C ASN A 14 -8.83 -11.50 11.66
N TYR A 15 -10.10 -11.86 11.43
CA TYR A 15 -10.76 -12.98 12.13
C TYR A 15 -10.11 -14.33 11.81
N PHE A 16 -9.56 -14.47 10.61
CA PHE A 16 -8.88 -15.69 10.22
C PHE A 16 -7.44 -15.64 10.73
N PRO A 17 -7.02 -16.55 11.64
CA PRO A 17 -5.60 -16.70 11.96
C PRO A 17 -4.85 -16.89 10.63
N GLU A 18 -3.68 -16.23 10.53
CA GLU A 18 -2.85 -16.25 9.33
C GLU A 18 -2.85 -17.64 8.72
N ALA A 19 -3.09 -17.71 7.41
CA ALA A 19 -3.06 -18.95 6.66
C ALA A 19 -1.81 -19.71 7.11
N SER A 20 -2.05 -20.88 7.71
CA SER A 20 -1.03 -21.81 8.13
C SER A 20 0.04 -21.87 7.02
N ASN A 21 1.30 -22.04 7.40
CA ASN A 21 2.43 -22.23 6.49
C ASN A 21 2.30 -23.51 5.61
N GLU A 22 1.09 -23.97 5.38
CA GLU A 22 0.71 -25.01 4.46
C GLU A 22 1.25 -24.69 3.06
N LYS A 23 2.03 -25.64 2.58
CA LYS A 23 2.57 -25.64 1.24
C LYS A 23 1.40 -25.94 0.31
N LEU A 24 0.76 -24.90 -0.23
CA LEU A 24 -0.21 -25.06 -1.31
C LEU A 24 0.52 -25.73 -2.49
N ILE A 25 0.07 -26.92 -2.87
CA ILE A 25 0.62 -27.65 -4.01
C ILE A 25 -0.06 -27.10 -5.27
N PRO A 26 0.70 -26.61 -6.27
CA PRO A 26 0.13 -26.19 -7.53
C PRO A 26 -0.66 -27.33 -8.19
N LEU A 27 -1.83 -27.02 -8.74
CA LEU A 27 -2.65 -27.99 -9.48
C LEU A 27 -2.01 -28.41 -10.84
N SER A 28 -0.93 -27.73 -11.26
CA SER A 28 -0.18 -27.94 -12.53
C SER A 28 1.11 -27.07 -12.51
N ASP A 29 1.77 -26.85 -13.66
CA ASP A 29 2.86 -25.87 -13.89
C ASP A 29 2.44 -24.38 -13.73
N SER A 30 1.35 -24.13 -13.00
CA SER A 30 0.82 -22.79 -12.74
C SER A 30 1.74 -21.98 -11.82
N PRO A 31 1.91 -20.67 -12.04
CA PRO A 31 2.69 -19.80 -11.15
C PRO A 31 2.00 -19.58 -9.79
N PHE A 32 0.78 -20.10 -9.59
CA PHE A 32 0.04 -20.04 -8.34
C PHE A 32 -0.60 -21.38 -8.00
N ALA A 33 -0.69 -21.65 -6.69
CA ALA A 33 -1.46 -22.73 -6.10
C ALA A 33 -2.71 -22.15 -5.41
N ALA A 34 -3.82 -22.87 -5.49
CA ALA A 34 -5.06 -22.47 -4.83
C ALA A 34 -5.70 -23.65 -4.10
N THR A 35 -6.24 -23.39 -2.92
CA THR A 35 -7.09 -24.33 -2.17
C THR A 35 -8.35 -23.62 -1.71
N TYR A 36 -9.37 -24.39 -1.34
CA TYR A 36 -10.60 -23.83 -0.80
C TYR A 36 -11.07 -24.63 0.41
N GLU A 37 -11.72 -23.94 1.34
CA GLU A 37 -12.35 -24.51 2.53
C GLU A 37 -13.81 -24.04 2.58
N LEU A 38 -14.69 -24.95 2.99
CA LEU A 38 -16.11 -24.67 3.20
C LEU A 38 -16.43 -24.84 4.69
N ALA A 39 -17.11 -23.87 5.27
CA ALA A 39 -17.64 -23.94 6.62
C ALA A 39 -19.11 -23.49 6.64
N PRO A 40 -19.96 -24.05 7.53
CA PRO A 40 -21.31 -23.52 7.73
C PRO A 40 -21.24 -22.06 8.20
N SER A 41 -22.13 -21.21 7.69
CA SER A 41 -22.21 -19.81 8.13
C SER A 41 -22.86 -19.73 9.52
N PRO A 42 -22.20 -19.12 10.53
CA PRO A 42 -22.75 -19.05 11.88
C PRO A 42 -23.99 -18.16 12.04
N TRP A 43 -24.32 -17.35 11.02
CA TRP A 43 -25.43 -16.40 11.03
C TRP A 43 -26.51 -16.69 9.98
N ASN A 44 -26.31 -17.71 9.13
CA ASN A 44 -27.32 -18.09 8.12
C ASN A 44 -27.16 -19.57 7.77
N THR A 45 -28.13 -20.39 8.20
CA THR A 45 -28.12 -21.85 8.04
C THR A 45 -28.21 -22.31 6.59
N ASP A 46 -28.69 -21.46 5.68
CA ASP A 46 -28.82 -21.77 4.25
C ASP A 46 -27.59 -21.33 3.44
N LYS A 47 -26.56 -20.81 4.11
CA LYS A 47 -25.33 -20.31 3.48
C LYS A 47 -24.09 -20.99 4.04
N VAL A 48 -23.07 -21.08 3.19
CA VAL A 48 -21.74 -21.56 3.56
C VAL A 48 -20.74 -20.44 3.38
N LEU A 49 -19.72 -20.42 4.23
CA LEU A 49 -18.53 -19.61 4.07
C LEU A 49 -17.55 -20.37 3.20
N LEU A 50 -17.18 -19.75 2.08
CA LEU A 50 -16.12 -20.22 1.20
C LEU A 50 -14.88 -19.37 1.44
N ARG A 51 -13.80 -20.02 1.88
CA ARG A 51 -12.46 -19.43 1.93
C ARG A 51 -11.68 -19.93 0.73
N VAL A 52 -11.11 -19.02 -0.04
CA VAL A 52 -10.19 -19.36 -1.15
C VAL A 52 -8.80 -18.87 -0.77
N ASN A 53 -7.85 -19.79 -0.67
CA ASN A 53 -6.45 -19.48 -0.41
C ASN A 53 -5.71 -19.51 -1.74
N ILE A 54 -4.97 -18.44 -2.09
CA ILE A 54 -4.17 -18.36 -3.31
C ILE A 54 -2.74 -17.98 -2.91
N LYS A 55 -1.76 -18.75 -3.38
CA LYS A 55 -0.34 -18.51 -3.14
C LYS A 55 0.43 -18.58 -4.44
N ALA A 56 1.12 -17.50 -4.78
CA ALA A 56 2.06 -17.49 -5.90
C ALA A 56 3.40 -18.15 -5.49
N ASN A 57 4.12 -18.67 -6.47
CA ASN A 57 5.49 -19.15 -6.27
C ASN A 57 6.37 -18.01 -5.74
N ASN A 58 7.26 -18.35 -4.80
CA ASN A 58 8.20 -17.38 -4.27
C ASN A 58 9.33 -17.18 -5.29
N VAL A 59 9.18 -16.19 -6.17
CA VAL A 59 10.20 -15.83 -7.16
C VAL A 59 11.25 -14.97 -6.47
N ARG A 60 12.53 -15.30 -6.65
CA ARG A 60 13.61 -14.49 -6.09
C ARG A 60 13.61 -13.11 -6.76
N LEU A 61 13.85 -12.06 -5.98
CA LEU A 61 13.81 -10.66 -6.46
C LEU A 61 14.77 -10.39 -7.62
N ASP A 62 15.86 -11.14 -7.76
CA ASP A 62 16.83 -11.05 -8.86
C ASP A 62 16.29 -11.59 -10.20
N GLN A 63 15.27 -12.45 -10.16
CA GLN A 63 14.62 -13.01 -11.35
C GLN A 63 13.41 -12.18 -11.82
N LEU A 64 13.00 -11.18 -11.04
CA LEU A 64 11.90 -10.30 -11.43
C LEU A 64 12.32 -9.42 -12.62
N PRO A 65 11.41 -9.18 -13.58
CA PRO A 65 11.66 -8.22 -14.66
C PRO A 65 11.90 -6.82 -14.09
N LEU A 66 12.40 -5.92 -14.94
CA LEU A 66 12.64 -4.53 -14.56
C LEU A 66 11.33 -3.88 -14.10
N SER A 67 11.33 -3.32 -12.89
CA SER A 67 10.15 -2.66 -12.32
C SER A 67 10.22 -1.15 -12.51
N ASN A 68 9.10 -0.53 -12.88
CA ASN A 68 8.93 0.91 -12.89
C ASN A 68 7.82 1.30 -11.90
N LEU A 69 8.21 1.86 -10.75
CA LEU A 69 7.30 2.22 -9.68
C LEU A 69 6.96 3.71 -9.74
N VAL A 70 5.67 4.03 -9.88
CA VAL A 70 5.19 5.41 -9.91
C VAL A 70 4.38 5.67 -8.64
N PHE A 71 4.85 6.58 -7.79
CA PHE A 71 4.17 6.98 -6.57
C PHE A 71 3.43 8.29 -6.77
N LEU A 72 2.13 8.28 -6.47
CA LEU A 72 1.33 9.50 -6.29
C LEU A 72 1.22 9.79 -4.80
N ILE A 73 1.80 10.91 -4.36
CA ILE A 73 1.87 11.30 -2.95
C ILE A 73 1.00 12.52 -2.70
N ASP A 74 0.04 12.39 -1.79
CA ASP A 74 -0.67 13.54 -1.26
C ASP A 74 0.25 14.34 -0.32
N THR A 75 0.34 15.64 -0.58
CA THR A 75 1.09 16.62 0.21
C THR A 75 0.18 17.73 0.71
N SER A 76 -1.13 17.50 0.74
CA SER A 76 -2.14 18.43 1.25
C SER A 76 -1.98 18.69 2.75
N GLY A 77 -2.66 19.73 3.25
CA GLY A 77 -2.62 20.12 4.66
C GLY A 77 -3.09 19.02 5.62
N SER A 78 -3.96 18.09 5.17
CA SER A 78 -4.38 16.94 5.97
C SER A 78 -3.29 15.90 6.19
N MET A 79 -2.18 15.98 5.46
CA MET A 79 -1.00 15.14 5.66
C MET A 79 -0.06 15.71 6.73
N TYR A 80 -0.41 16.83 7.36
CA TYR A 80 0.34 17.38 8.49
C TYR A 80 0.21 16.47 9.72
N GLY A 81 1.34 16.21 10.38
CA GLY A 81 1.42 15.40 11.59
C GLY A 81 2.49 14.30 11.50
N PRO A 82 3.07 13.89 12.64
CA PRO A 82 4.14 12.90 12.68
C PRO A 82 3.67 11.49 12.27
N ASP A 83 2.37 11.23 12.37
CA ASP A 83 1.69 9.98 12.04
C ASP A 83 1.26 9.88 10.57
N ARG A 84 1.54 10.91 9.76
CA ARG A 84 1.09 10.99 8.36
C ARG A 84 2.25 11.13 7.39
N LEU A 85 2.59 12.35 6.97
CA LEU A 85 3.62 12.57 5.96
C LEU A 85 4.99 12.07 6.44
N ASP A 86 5.32 12.24 7.72
CA ASP A 86 6.59 11.77 8.25
C ASP A 86 6.67 10.24 8.28
N LEU A 87 5.58 9.55 8.61
CA LEU A 87 5.51 8.10 8.54
C LEU A 87 5.59 7.60 7.08
N LEU A 88 4.94 8.29 6.14
CA LEU A 88 5.04 8.01 4.72
C LEU A 88 6.48 8.16 4.21
N LYS A 89 7.17 9.23 4.60
CA LYS A 89 8.59 9.43 4.27
C LYS A 89 9.43 8.26 4.77
N GLN A 90 9.21 7.80 6.00
CA GLN A 90 9.94 6.65 6.56
C GLN A 90 9.67 5.37 5.76
N SER A 91 8.42 5.09 5.39
CA SER A 91 8.09 3.90 4.59
C SER A 91 8.72 3.96 3.20
N LEU A 92 8.70 5.12 2.54
CA LEU A 92 9.33 5.31 1.24
C LEU A 92 10.85 5.15 1.31
N LYS A 93 11.49 5.64 2.38
CA LYS A 93 12.94 5.41 2.61
C LYS A 93 13.26 3.92 2.73
N LEU A 94 12.44 3.15 3.45
CA LEU A 94 12.60 1.70 3.55
C LEU A 94 12.45 1.02 2.19
N LEU A 95 11.47 1.45 1.39
CA LEU A 95 11.27 0.96 0.03
C LEU A 95 12.48 1.26 -0.87
N VAL A 96 12.99 2.49 -0.84
CA VAL A 96 14.16 2.90 -1.64
C VAL A 96 15.39 2.06 -1.32
N ASN A 97 15.57 1.67 -0.05
CA ASN A 97 16.65 0.77 0.35
C ASN A 97 16.53 -0.62 -0.28
N LYS A 98 15.32 -1.09 -0.56
CA LYS A 98 15.06 -2.40 -1.20
C LYS A 98 15.08 -2.36 -2.74
N LEU A 99 15.10 -1.19 -3.37
CA LEU A 99 15.19 -1.07 -4.84
C LEU A 99 16.49 -1.68 -5.38
N ARG A 100 16.38 -2.40 -6.50
CA ARG A 100 17.53 -2.87 -7.27
C ARG A 100 18.07 -1.72 -8.13
N PRO A 101 19.35 -1.74 -8.52
CA PRO A 101 19.92 -0.72 -9.40
C PRO A 101 19.20 -0.56 -10.75
N VAL A 102 18.59 -1.64 -11.23
CA VAL A 102 17.87 -1.67 -12.52
C VAL A 102 16.45 -1.13 -12.44
N ASP A 103 15.85 -1.08 -11.24
CA ASP A 103 14.48 -0.60 -11.06
C ASP A 103 14.41 0.92 -11.24
N LYS A 104 13.26 1.45 -11.63
CA LYS A 104 13.01 2.89 -11.75
C LYS A 104 11.92 3.34 -10.79
N VAL A 105 12.07 4.55 -10.28
CA VAL A 105 11.08 5.21 -9.43
C VAL A 105 10.77 6.60 -9.97
N SER A 106 9.48 6.91 -10.07
CA SER A 106 8.96 8.24 -10.33
C SER A 106 8.05 8.66 -9.19
N ILE A 107 8.06 9.95 -8.84
CA ILE A 107 7.22 10.49 -7.79
C ILE A 107 6.48 11.72 -8.30
N VAL A 108 5.16 11.68 -8.16
CA VAL A 108 4.25 12.79 -8.44
C VAL A 108 3.61 13.22 -7.13
N THR A 109 3.65 14.51 -6.84
CA THR A 109 3.02 15.09 -5.65
C THR A 109 1.71 15.77 -6.02
N TYR A 110 0.74 15.70 -5.12
CA TYR A 110 -0.56 16.34 -5.26
C TYR A 110 -0.84 17.20 -4.02
N ALA A 111 -1.11 18.49 -4.19
CA ALA A 111 -1.61 19.38 -3.14
C ALA A 111 -2.36 20.55 -3.79
N GLY A 112 -3.61 20.33 -4.22
CA GLY A 112 -4.38 21.31 -5.00
C GLY A 112 -3.98 21.37 -6.48
N GLU A 113 -2.69 21.26 -6.80
CA GLU A 113 -2.17 21.02 -8.15
C GLU A 113 -1.24 19.79 -8.15
N ALA A 114 -1.17 19.11 -9.29
CA ALA A 114 -0.27 17.97 -9.50
C ALA A 114 1.08 18.45 -10.05
N GLY A 115 2.18 17.95 -9.48
CA GLY A 115 3.53 18.26 -9.92
C GLY A 115 4.44 17.04 -9.89
N VAL A 116 5.33 16.92 -10.86
CA VAL A 116 6.36 15.87 -10.87
C VAL A 116 7.47 16.27 -9.90
N ALA A 117 7.61 15.51 -8.82
CA ALA A 117 8.67 15.73 -7.83
C ALA A 117 9.96 14.97 -8.18
N LEU A 118 9.82 13.82 -8.84
CA LEU A 118 10.93 13.00 -9.30
C LEU A 118 10.60 12.36 -10.64
N GLU A 119 11.34 12.77 -11.67
CA GLU A 119 11.36 12.08 -12.96
C GLU A 119 11.90 10.65 -12.83
N PRO A 120 11.57 9.73 -13.76
CA PRO A 120 11.99 8.32 -13.70
C PRO A 120 13.48 8.16 -13.39
N THR A 121 13.78 7.78 -12.15
CA THR A 121 15.15 7.70 -11.64
C THR A 121 15.47 6.26 -11.27
N SER A 122 16.60 5.77 -11.77
CA SER A 122 17.08 4.43 -11.44
C SER A 122 17.34 4.28 -9.94
N GLY A 123 17.02 3.10 -9.39
CA GLY A 123 17.30 2.68 -8.03
C GLY A 123 18.79 2.58 -7.70
N HIS A 124 19.69 2.77 -8.68
CA HIS A 124 21.10 3.01 -8.43
C HIS A 124 21.33 4.38 -7.76
N ASN A 125 20.52 5.38 -8.12
CA ASN A 125 20.65 6.75 -7.63
C ASN A 125 19.87 6.99 -6.34
N LYS A 126 20.00 6.08 -5.35
CA LYS A 126 19.22 6.13 -4.09
C LYS A 126 19.34 7.46 -3.36
N ALA A 127 20.53 8.05 -3.31
CA ALA A 127 20.75 9.35 -2.65
C ALA A 127 19.87 10.46 -3.24
N LYS A 128 19.70 10.50 -4.57
CA LYS A 128 18.83 11.47 -5.23
C LYS A 128 17.36 11.26 -4.85
N ILE A 129 16.92 10.00 -4.81
CA ILE A 129 15.54 9.65 -4.45
C ILE A 129 15.25 10.02 -2.99
N LEU A 130 16.16 9.67 -2.07
CA LEU A 130 16.04 9.99 -0.64
C LEU A 130 16.01 11.51 -0.41
N ALA A 131 16.87 12.27 -1.08
CA ALA A 131 16.90 13.72 -0.98
C ALA A 131 15.60 14.40 -1.45
N VAL A 132 14.86 13.79 -2.39
CA VAL A 132 13.55 14.29 -2.82
C VAL A 132 12.48 13.95 -1.78
N ILE A 133 12.49 12.73 -1.23
CA ILE A 133 11.56 12.31 -0.17
C ILE A 133 11.68 13.21 1.06
N ASP A 134 12.91 13.58 1.45
CA ASP A 134 13.16 14.45 2.60
C ASP A 134 12.54 15.84 2.45
N LYS A 135 12.43 16.33 1.20
CA LYS A 135 11.87 17.65 0.87
C LYS A 135 10.36 17.71 0.84
N PHE A 136 9.64 16.59 0.99
CA PHE A 136 8.18 16.65 1.01
C PHE A 136 7.70 17.40 2.24
N GLU A 137 6.80 18.36 2.04
CA GLU A 137 6.20 19.13 3.12
C GLU A 137 4.69 19.19 2.88
N ALA A 138 3.92 19.08 3.95
CA ALA A 138 2.47 19.23 3.88
C ALA A 138 2.15 20.72 3.61
N ARG A 139 1.55 21.00 2.46
CA ARG A 139 1.14 22.35 2.07
C ARG A 139 -0.26 22.64 2.60
N GLN A 140 -0.38 23.65 3.44
CA GLN A 140 -1.68 24.15 3.83
C GLN A 140 -2.31 24.94 2.68
N ASN A 141 -3.33 24.35 2.05
CA ASN A 141 -4.21 25.10 1.17
C ASN A 141 -5.16 25.93 2.05
N CYS A 142 -4.79 27.16 2.39
CA CYS A 142 -5.67 28.10 3.10
C CYS A 142 -6.76 28.68 2.17
N TRP A 143 -7.73 27.86 1.74
CA TRP A 143 -8.96 28.37 1.12
C TRP A 143 -10.02 28.78 2.16
N TRP A 144 -9.96 28.22 3.37
CA TRP A 144 -10.91 28.50 4.46
C TRP A 144 -10.68 29.84 5.18
N ARG A 145 -9.46 30.41 5.17
CA ARG A 145 -9.20 31.72 5.82
C ARG A 145 -9.68 32.93 5.02
N ARG A 146 -10.00 32.81 3.72
CA ARG A 146 -10.57 33.91 2.93
C ARG A 146 -12.08 34.06 3.07
N ALA A 147 -12.79 33.05 3.57
CA ALA A 147 -14.24 33.12 3.77
C ALA A 147 -14.67 33.84 5.07
N GLN A 148 -13.72 34.17 5.96
CA GLN A 148 -14.00 34.82 7.25
C GLN A 148 -13.52 36.28 7.36
N THR A 149 -12.91 36.82 6.31
CA THR A 149 -12.57 38.25 6.22
C THR A 149 -13.12 38.81 4.91
N GLY A 150 -14.45 38.80 4.78
CA GLY A 150 -15.17 39.70 3.89
C GLY A 150 -15.48 40.97 4.65
N LEU A 151 -14.93 42.09 4.17
CA LEU A 151 -15.42 43.44 4.45
C LEU A 151 -16.92 43.55 4.14
#